data_AF-A0A850MGY0-F1
#
_entry.id   AF-A0A850MGY0-F1
#
_cell.length_a   1.000
_cell.length_b   1.000
_cell.length_c   1.000
_cell.angle_alpha   90.00
_cell.angle_beta   90.00
_cell.angle_gamma   90.00
#
_symmetry.space_group_name_H-M   'P 1'
#
loop_
_entity.id
_entity.type
_entity.pdbx_description
1 polymer ?
#
loop_
_entity_poly.entity_id
_entity_poly.type
_entity_poly.pdbx_seq_one_letter_code
_entity_poly.pdbx_strand_id
1 'polypeptide(L)'
;MVYEIYMNRKFEKERHNYLKYAEKINTIVQSLKEDPWHQGTLMKASSFKGIRYERITRDLRLLFSICEECDDYRDEYTIYCQSCPEDIKNKVYLHTILTHKRLDRIKDK
;
A
#
# COMPACT_ATOMS: atom_id res chain seq x y z
N MET A 1 12.47 -7.86 -13.48
CA MET A 1 12.94 -6.81 -12.54
C MET A 1 12.25 -7.09 -11.21
N VAL A 2 12.94 -6.99 -10.08
CA VAL A 2 12.35 -7.34 -8.76
C VAL A 2 12.29 -6.10 -7.89
N TYR A 3 11.10 -5.79 -7.37
CA TYR A 3 10.85 -4.69 -6.46
C TYR A 3 11.16 -5.10 -5.02
N GLU A 4 11.77 -4.19 -4.26
CA GLU A 4 12.00 -4.34 -2.83
C GLU A 4 10.77 -3.86 -2.05
N ILE A 5 10.36 -4.64 -1.05
CA ILE A 5 9.18 -4.37 -0.23
C ILE A 5 9.62 -3.76 1.10
N TYR A 6 9.19 -2.53 1.35
CA TYR A 6 9.38 -1.84 2.62
C TYR A 6 8.09 -1.91 3.43
N MET A 7 8.25 -2.17 4.73
CA MET A 7 7.16 -2.14 5.68
C MET A 7 7.65 -1.53 6.99
N ASN A 8 6.83 -0.69 7.62
CA ASN A 8 7.17 -0.16 8.94
C ASN A 8 6.83 -1.16 10.05
N ARG A 9 7.40 -0.93 11.24
CA ARG A 9 7.10 -1.73 12.45
C ARG A 9 5.61 -1.78 12.79
N LYS A 10 4.84 -0.75 12.42
CA LYS A 10 3.39 -0.72 12.64
C LYS A 10 2.69 -1.74 11.75
N PHE A 11 3.06 -1.81 10.47
CA PHE A 11 2.54 -2.78 9.52
C PHE A 11 2.88 -4.21 9.94
N GLU A 12 4.12 -4.45 10.39
CA GLU A 12 4.52 -5.78 10.89
C GLU A 12 3.64 -6.24 12.07
N LYS A 13 3.36 -5.33 13.01
CA LYS A 13 2.45 -5.60 14.13
C LYS A 13 1.01 -5.79 13.65
N GLU A 14 0.53 -4.97 12.71
CA GLU A 14 -0.81 -5.12 12.14
C GLU A 14 -0.99 -6.46 11.44
N ARG A 15 0.03 -6.92 10.69
CA ARG A 15 -0.01 -8.20 9.98
C ARG A 15 -0.22 -9.39 10.92
N HIS A 16 0.29 -9.33 12.15
CA HIS A 16 0.03 -10.36 13.17
C HIS A 16 -1.45 -10.46 13.56
N ASN A 17 -2.23 -9.37 13.46
CA ASN A 17 -3.67 -9.41 13.71
C ASN A 17 -4.45 -10.11 12.57
N TYR A 18 -3.80 -10.35 11.43
CA TYR A 18 -4.39 -10.95 10.24
C TYR A 18 -3.74 -12.28 9.86
N LEU A 19 -3.21 -13.03 10.84
CA LEU A 19 -2.56 -14.34 10.62
C LEU A 19 -3.45 -15.32 9.84
N LYS A 20 -4.77 -15.28 10.06
CA LYS A 20 -5.77 -16.03 9.28
C LYS A 20 -5.64 -15.83 7.75
N TYR A 21 -5.14 -14.68 7.32
CA TYR A 21 -5.00 -14.30 5.92
C TYR A 21 -3.53 -14.21 5.48
N ALA A 22 -2.60 -14.75 6.27
CA ALA A 22 -1.16 -14.62 6.04
C ALA A 22 -0.74 -15.13 4.65
N GLU A 23 -1.28 -16.27 4.20
CA GLU A 23 -1.00 -16.83 2.88
C GLU A 23 -1.40 -15.85 1.77
N LYS A 24 -2.63 -15.33 1.82
CA LYS A 24 -3.11 -14.38 0.82
C LYS A 24 -2.34 -13.06 0.83
N ILE A 25 -1.97 -12.57 2.02
CA ILE A 25 -1.12 -11.38 2.14
C ILE A 25 0.26 -11.67 1.51
N ASN A 26 0.84 -12.84 1.74
CA ASN A 26 2.12 -13.23 1.14
C ASN A 26 2.03 -13.33 -0.39
N THR A 27 0.95 -13.88 -0.93
CA THR A 27 0.71 -13.91 -2.39
C THR A 27 0.68 -12.51 -2.97
N ILE A 28 -0.07 -11.58 -2.35
CA ILE A 28 -0.12 -10.19 -2.80
C ILE A 28 1.27 -9.56 -2.73
N VAL A 29 1.99 -9.73 -1.63
CA VAL A 29 3.36 -9.18 -1.47
C VAL A 29 4.31 -9.75 -2.52
N GLN A 30 4.19 -11.03 -2.87
CA GLN A 30 5.01 -11.64 -3.92
C GLN A 30 4.67 -11.06 -5.31
N SER A 31 3.39 -10.90 -5.63
CA SER A 31 2.98 -10.24 -6.89
C SER A 31 3.47 -8.79 -6.97
N LEU A 32 3.48 -8.07 -5.84
CA LEU A 32 4.04 -6.71 -5.77
C LEU A 32 5.56 -6.66 -5.98
N LYS A 33 6.30 -7.72 -5.62
CA LYS A 33 7.74 -7.81 -5.92
C LYS A 33 8.00 -8.01 -7.40
N GLU A 34 7.11 -8.69 -8.10
CA GLU A 34 7.30 -9.04 -9.51
C GLU A 34 6.88 -7.90 -10.43
N ASP A 35 5.70 -7.31 -10.19
CA ASP A 35 5.16 -6.26 -11.04
C ASP A 35 4.09 -5.43 -10.30
N PRO A 36 4.48 -4.41 -9.51
CA PRO A 36 3.53 -3.67 -8.69
C PRO A 36 2.63 -2.71 -9.49
N TRP A 37 3.01 -2.32 -10.71
CA TRP A 37 2.25 -1.37 -11.54
C TRP A 37 0.94 -1.95 -12.04
N HIS A 38 0.90 -3.27 -12.25
CA HIS A 38 -0.29 -4.02 -12.62
C HIS A 38 -1.05 -4.62 -11.42
N GLN A 39 -0.63 -4.29 -10.20
CA GLN A 39 -1.32 -4.69 -8.97
C GLN A 39 -2.08 -3.52 -8.37
N GLY A 40 -3.13 -3.84 -7.62
CA GLY A 40 -3.91 -2.85 -6.88
C GLY A 40 -4.84 -2.02 -7.74
N THR A 41 -5.72 -1.31 -7.05
CA THR A 41 -6.53 -0.23 -7.60
C THR A 41 -6.02 1.10 -7.05
N LEU A 42 -5.76 2.07 -7.92
CA LEU A 42 -5.41 3.42 -7.52
C LEU A 42 -6.55 4.09 -6.76
N MET A 43 -6.23 4.74 -5.63
CA MET A 43 -7.20 5.49 -4.85
C MET A 43 -7.56 6.79 -5.59
N LYS A 44 -8.87 7.07 -5.70
CA LYS A 44 -9.39 8.24 -6.42
C LYS A 44 -9.46 9.51 -5.58
N ALA A 45 -9.39 9.40 -4.27
CA ALA A 45 -9.51 10.56 -3.37
C ALA A 45 -8.22 11.39 -3.42
N SER A 46 -8.36 12.72 -3.48
CA SER A 46 -7.23 13.67 -3.57
C SER A 46 -6.22 13.49 -2.44
N SER A 47 -6.70 13.20 -1.24
CA SER A 47 -5.88 12.93 -0.04
C SER A 47 -5.04 11.64 -0.13
N PHE A 48 -5.23 10.84 -1.18
CA PHE A 48 -4.63 9.51 -1.39
C PHE A 48 -4.00 9.32 -2.78
N LYS A 49 -3.59 10.40 -3.45
CA LYS A 49 -2.83 10.29 -4.70
C LYS A 49 -1.57 9.42 -4.50
N GLY A 50 -1.25 8.60 -5.51
CA GLY A 50 -0.14 7.63 -5.45
C GLY A 50 -0.36 6.45 -4.50
N ILE A 51 -1.53 6.32 -3.86
CA ILE A 51 -1.86 5.18 -3.00
C ILE A 51 -2.71 4.19 -3.76
N ARG A 52 -2.32 2.92 -3.68
CA ARG A 52 -3.03 1.79 -4.25
C ARG A 52 -3.54 0.90 -3.13
N TYR A 53 -4.59 0.15 -3.43
CA TYR A 53 -5.03 -0.91 -2.54
C TYR A 53 -5.26 -2.22 -3.27
N GLU A 54 -4.95 -3.33 -2.61
CA GLU A 54 -5.25 -4.68 -3.09
C GLU A 54 -6.23 -5.38 -2.15
N ARG A 55 -7.09 -6.25 -2.71
CA ARG A 55 -8.17 -6.87 -1.95
C ARG A 55 -7.71 -8.16 -1.28
N ILE A 56 -7.61 -8.15 0.05
CA ILE A 56 -7.39 -9.37 0.83
C ILE A 56 -8.69 -10.17 0.95
N THR A 57 -9.78 -9.55 1.41
CA THR A 57 -11.10 -10.19 1.50
C THR A 57 -12.18 -9.25 0.98
N ARG A 58 -13.46 -9.63 1.06
CA ARG A 58 -14.55 -8.71 0.72
C ARG A 58 -14.45 -7.40 1.53
N ASP A 59 -14.06 -7.48 2.79
CA ASP A 59 -13.96 -6.32 3.69
C ASP A 59 -12.53 -5.81 3.87
N LEU A 60 -11.49 -6.63 3.74
CA LEU A 60 -10.11 -6.20 4.01
C LEU A 60 -9.37 -5.74 2.76
N ARG A 61 -8.58 -4.67 2.90
CA ARG A 61 -7.74 -4.07 1.86
C ARG A 61 -6.33 -3.85 2.40
N LEU A 62 -5.33 -4.24 1.61
CA LEU A 62 -3.93 -3.88 1.84
C LEU A 62 -3.65 -2.57 1.10
N LEU A 63 -3.17 -1.54 1.79
CA LEU A 63 -2.76 -0.29 1.17
C LEU A 63 -1.25 -0.29 0.94
N PHE A 64 -0.83 0.15 -0.24
CA PHE A 64 0.56 0.24 -0.62
C PHE A 64 0.81 1.41 -1.58
N SER A 65 2.07 1.74 -1.77
CA SER A 65 2.53 2.71 -2.77
C SER A 65 3.70 2.16 -3.54
N ILE A 66 3.77 2.51 -4.82
CA ILE A 66 4.98 2.38 -5.61
C ILE A 66 5.77 3.67 -5.39
N CYS A 67 7.00 3.58 -4.89
CA CYS A 67 7.73 4.77 -4.46
C CYS A 67 8.06 5.72 -5.62
N GLU A 68 8.22 5.18 -6.83
CA GLU A 68 8.34 5.94 -8.06
C GLU A 68 7.04 6.73 -8.36
N GLU A 69 5.87 6.08 -8.26
CA GLU A 69 4.56 6.74 -8.44
C GLU A 69 4.32 7.81 -7.36
N CYS A 70 4.83 7.62 -6.15
CA CYS A 70 4.66 8.57 -5.06
C CYS A 70 5.54 9.83 -5.20
N ASP A 71 6.70 9.74 -5.88
CA ASP A 71 7.58 10.89 -6.09
C ASP A 71 6.89 11.94 -6.99
N ASP A 72 6.11 11.49 -7.97
CA ASP A 72 5.30 12.35 -8.83
C ASP A 72 4.28 13.20 -8.07
N TYR A 73 3.89 12.80 -6.85
CA TYR A 73 2.88 13.47 -6.01
C TYR A 73 3.45 14.05 -4.70
N ARG A 74 4.79 14.10 -4.56
CA ARG A 74 5.46 14.47 -3.30
C ARG A 74 5.14 15.88 -2.83
N ASP A 75 4.91 16.81 -3.75
CA ASP A 75 4.58 18.21 -3.46
C ASP A 75 3.12 18.43 -2.99
N GLU A 76 2.27 17.41 -3.09
CA GLU A 76 0.84 17.51 -2.79
C GLU A 76 0.46 17.21 -1.32
N TYR A 77 1.43 17.18 -0.40
CA TYR A 77 1.22 16.89 1.04
C TYR A 77 0.43 15.59 1.32
N THR A 78 0.59 14.57 0.48
CA THR A 78 -0.02 13.26 0.73
C THR A 78 0.72 12.54 1.87
N ILE A 79 0.05 12.38 3.02
CA ILE A 79 0.60 11.79 4.27
C ILE A 79 1.29 10.44 4.03
N TYR A 80 0.81 9.68 3.04
CA TYR A 80 1.25 8.30 2.81
C TYR A 80 2.46 8.21 1.88
N CYS A 81 2.62 9.10 0.88
CA CYS A 81 3.78 9.04 -0.02
C CYS A 81 5.10 9.49 0.64
N GLN A 82 5.02 10.21 1.76
CA GLN A 82 6.20 10.65 2.52
C GLN A 82 7.00 9.51 3.18
N SER A 83 6.46 8.29 3.20
CA SER A 83 7.09 7.15 3.87
C SER A 83 8.07 6.35 3.00
N CYS A 84 8.22 6.70 1.72
CA CYS A 84 9.19 6.07 0.83
C CYS A 84 10.63 6.49 1.17
N PRO A 85 11.60 5.56 1.06
CA PRO A 85 13.02 5.88 1.28
C PRO A 85 13.56 6.87 0.22
N GLU A 86 14.70 7.49 0.50
CA GLU A 86 15.32 8.50 -0.38
C GLU A 86 15.63 7.96 -1.79
N ASP A 87 16.11 6.72 -1.88
CA ASP A 87 16.23 6.01 -3.15
C ASP A 87 14.89 5.36 -3.47
N ILE A 88 14.18 5.87 -4.47
CA ILE A 88 12.78 5.52 -4.80
C ILE A 88 12.63 4.39 -5.82
N LYS A 89 13.70 4.01 -6.53
CA LYS A 89 13.63 3.08 -7.67
C LYS A 89 13.36 1.65 -7.23
N ASN A 90 12.47 0.95 -7.95
CA ASN A 90 12.13 -0.44 -7.69
C ASN A 90 11.68 -0.72 -6.25
N LYS A 91 10.95 0.21 -5.62
CA LYS A 91 10.49 0.06 -4.23
C LYS A 91 9.00 0.20 -4.09
N VAL A 92 8.45 -0.63 -3.22
CA VAL A 92 7.04 -0.61 -2.84
C VAL A 92 6.96 -0.51 -1.33
N TYR A 93 6.14 0.40 -0.84
CA TYR A 93 5.91 0.59 0.59
C TYR A 93 4.54 0.06 0.98
N LEU A 94 4.49 -0.80 2.01
CA LEU A 94 3.25 -1.32 2.59
C LEU A 94 2.82 -0.44 3.78
N HIS A 95 1.65 0.19 3.65
CA HIS A 95 1.18 1.17 4.63
C HIS A 95 0.46 0.52 5.81
N THR A 96 -0.65 -0.17 5.52
CA THR A 96 -1.59 -0.67 6.53
C THR A 96 -2.59 -1.64 5.90
N ILE A 97 -3.32 -2.37 6.74
CA ILE A 97 -4.49 -3.15 6.36
C ILE A 97 -5.74 -2.53 6.98
N LEU A 98 -6.70 -2.16 6.13
CA LEU A 98 -7.95 -1.50 6.56
C LEU A 98 -9.18 -2.29 6.11
N THR A 99 -10.27 -2.12 6.85
CA THR A 99 -11.60 -2.55 6.40
C THR A 99 -12.14 -1.58 5.35
N HIS A 100 -13.04 -2.06 4.49
CA HIS A 100 -13.65 -1.27 3.42
C HIS A 100 -14.38 -0.06 4.01
N LYS A 101 -15.14 -0.27 5.09
CA LYS A 101 -15.83 0.81 5.82
C LYS A 101 -14.86 1.88 6.35
N ARG A 102 -13.69 1.48 6.84
CA ARG A 102 -12.70 2.43 7.36
C ARG A 102 -12.03 3.19 6.23
N LEU A 103 -11.77 2.54 5.10
CA LEU A 103 -11.24 3.18 3.90
C LEU A 103 -12.19 4.27 3.39
N ASP A 104 -13.49 3.98 3.30
CA ASP A 104 -14.50 4.94 2.82
C ASP A 104 -14.55 6.17 3.74
N ARG A 105 -14.53 5.99 5.06
CA ARG A 105 -14.51 7.11 6.03
C ARG A 105 -13.31 8.03 5.92
N ILE A 106 -12.17 7.57 5.41
CA ILE A 106 -10.99 8.42 5.26
C ILE A 106 -10.99 9.11 3.90
N LYS A 107 -11.63 8.54 2.86
CA LYS A 107 -11.79 9.19 1.55
C LYS A 107 -12.67 10.43 1.60
N ASP A 108 -13.64 10.46 2.51
CA ASP A 108 -14.61 11.55 2.67
C ASP A 108 -14.12 12.70 3.59
N LYS A 109 -12.85 12.70 3.98
CA LYS A 109 -12.21 13.72 4.83
C LYS A 109 -11.08 14.41 4.08
#